data_AF-A0A383DH30-F1
#
_entry.id   AF-A0A383DH30-F1
#
_cell.length_a   1.000
_cell.length_b   1.000
_cell.length_c   1.000
_cell.angle_alpha   90.00
_cell.angle_beta   90.00
_cell.angle_gamma   90.00
#
_symmetry.space_group_name_H-M   'P 1'
#
loop_
_entity.id
_entity.type
_entity.pdbx_description
1 polymer ?
#
loop_
_entity_poly.entity_id
_entity_poly.type
_entity_poly.pdbx_seq_one_letter_code
_entity_poly.pdbx_strand_id
1 'polypeptide(L)'
;MKRLLLISLVLFLACEDEMGCESNPPFSGTIFIDKDIITSADSSTFEVVIYSGIGKRKMFDRRVNDWTTIYAYLFNASFNDGLICEIQVNPEFGSPDDALAEALKYGEEIGRLPTVLRKDVETVWIHKGIKPFGGGNNNLLIHTGQAADYINEGILEETFVHEAAHTSLDSSHAYS
;
A
#
# COMPACT_ATOMS: atom_id res chain seq x y z
N MET A 1 -55.09 -4.40 -66.56
CA MET A 1 -54.83 -5.76 -66.04
C MET A 1 -53.66 -5.69 -65.07
N LYS A 2 -53.88 -6.18 -63.84
CA LYS A 2 -52.93 -6.42 -62.72
C LYS A 2 -52.03 -5.26 -62.27
N ARG A 3 -52.47 -4.56 -61.21
CA ARG A 3 -51.62 -3.78 -60.31
C ARG A 3 -50.66 -4.73 -59.59
N LEU A 4 -49.35 -4.54 -59.78
CA LEU A 4 -48.32 -5.26 -59.03
C LEU A 4 -48.11 -4.54 -57.69
N LEU A 5 -48.52 -5.19 -56.60
CA LEU A 5 -48.15 -4.81 -55.23
C LEU A 5 -46.76 -5.40 -54.99
N LEU A 6 -45.70 -4.58 -54.93
CA LEU A 6 -44.43 -5.02 -54.35
C LEU A 6 -44.45 -4.69 -52.86
N ILE A 7 -44.62 -5.73 -52.05
CA ILE A 7 -44.45 -5.72 -50.61
C ILE A 7 -42.95 -5.56 -50.35
N SER A 8 -42.55 -4.43 -49.78
CA SER A 8 -41.20 -4.23 -49.26
C SER A 8 -41.04 -5.08 -48.00
N LEU A 9 -40.34 -6.21 -48.11
CA LEU A 9 -39.92 -7.03 -46.99
C LEU A 9 -38.72 -6.34 -46.34
N VAL A 10 -38.97 -5.54 -45.31
CA VAL A 10 -37.91 -4.99 -44.45
C VAL A 10 -37.33 -6.15 -43.65
N LEU A 11 -36.16 -6.64 -44.05
CA LEU A 11 -35.34 -7.52 -43.21
C LEU A 11 -34.85 -6.70 -42.02
N PHE A 12 -35.44 -6.93 -40.84
CA PHE A 12 -34.84 -6.56 -39.57
C PHE A 12 -33.58 -7.43 -39.41
N LEU A 13 -32.41 -6.85 -39.68
CA LEU A 13 -31.16 -7.36 -39.11
C LEU A 13 -31.25 -7.14 -37.61
N ALA A 14 -31.51 -8.21 -36.86
CA ALA A 14 -31.14 -8.24 -35.46
C ALA A 14 -29.60 -8.15 -35.43
N CYS A 15 -29.07 -6.99 -35.05
CA CYS A 15 -27.75 -6.97 -34.43
C CYS A 15 -27.91 -7.79 -33.15
N GLU A 16 -27.41 -9.02 -33.17
CA GLU A 16 -26.98 -9.65 -31.93
C GLU A 16 -25.79 -8.81 -31.47
N ASP A 17 -26.04 -7.88 -30.55
CA ASP A 17 -24.98 -7.31 -29.74
C ASP A 17 -24.37 -8.51 -29.01
N GLU A 18 -23.22 -8.99 -29.50
CA GLU A 18 -22.37 -9.87 -28.71
C GLU A 18 -21.99 -9.08 -27.46
N MET A 19 -22.77 -9.30 -26.40
CA MET A 19 -22.47 -8.89 -25.06
C MET A 19 -21.18 -9.64 -24.70
N GLY A 20 -20.05 -9.00 -24.98
CA GLY A 20 -18.73 -9.51 -24.65
C GLY A 20 -18.77 -9.98 -23.20
N CYS A 21 -18.41 -11.24 -23.00
CA CYS A 21 -18.25 -11.78 -21.66
C CYS A 21 -17.11 -10.99 -21.00
N GLU A 22 -17.42 -9.95 -20.24
CA GLU A 22 -16.47 -9.41 -19.27
C GLU A 22 -16.25 -10.51 -18.25
N SER A 23 -15.24 -11.34 -18.50
CA SER A 23 -14.75 -12.27 -17.49
C SER A 23 -14.25 -11.42 -16.33
N ASN A 24 -14.79 -11.66 -15.13
CA ASN A 24 -14.21 -11.09 -13.92
C ASN A 24 -12.69 -11.32 -13.93
N PRO A 25 -11.89 -10.32 -13.53
CA PRO A 25 -10.45 -10.50 -13.46
C PRO A 25 -10.16 -11.73 -12.61
N PRO A 26 -9.11 -12.51 -12.95
CA PRO A 26 -8.78 -13.73 -12.22
C PRO A 26 -8.47 -13.47 -10.74
N PHE A 27 -8.19 -12.21 -10.38
CA PHE A 27 -7.95 -11.76 -9.01
C PHE A 27 -8.78 -10.50 -8.71
N SER A 28 -9.34 -10.43 -7.50
CA SER A 28 -10.12 -9.28 -7.02
C SER A 28 -9.28 -8.28 -6.19
N GLY A 29 -7.96 -8.49 -6.10
CA GLY A 29 -7.03 -7.67 -5.34
C GLY A 29 -5.58 -7.92 -5.76
N THR A 30 -4.67 -7.09 -5.25
CA THR A 30 -3.26 -7.01 -5.67
C THR A 30 -2.26 -7.46 -4.61
N ILE A 31 -2.76 -7.93 -3.47
CA ILE A 31 -1.98 -8.34 -2.28
C ILE A 31 -2.37 -9.75 -1.78
N PHE A 32 -2.93 -10.57 -2.66
CA PHE A 32 -3.37 -11.95 -2.37
C PHE A 32 -2.88 -12.94 -3.44
N ILE A 33 -1.79 -12.57 -4.12
CA ILE A 33 -1.27 -13.30 -5.28
C ILE A 33 -0.40 -14.43 -4.79
N ASP A 34 0.54 -14.13 -3.89
CA ASP A 34 1.46 -15.13 -3.35
C ASP A 34 2.08 -14.68 -2.02
N LYS A 35 1.74 -15.44 -0.98
CA LYS A 35 2.01 -15.08 0.42
C LYS A 35 3.45 -15.37 0.85
N ASP A 36 4.23 -16.08 0.04
CA ASP A 36 5.58 -16.51 0.38
C ASP A 36 6.69 -15.83 -0.45
N ILE A 37 6.35 -14.79 -1.23
CA ILE A 37 7.33 -13.96 -1.96
C ILE A 37 8.37 -13.36 -1.00
N ILE A 38 7.91 -12.90 0.16
CA ILE A 38 8.72 -12.48 1.30
C ILE A 38 8.00 -12.96 2.56
N THR A 39 8.76 -13.44 3.53
CA THR A 39 8.26 -13.95 4.81
C THR A 39 9.01 -13.34 5.99
N SER A 40 8.39 -13.41 7.16
CA SER A 40 9.03 -13.12 8.46
C SER A 40 10.28 -13.96 8.77
N ALA A 41 10.59 -15.00 8.00
CA ALA A 41 11.83 -15.77 8.13
C ALA A 41 13.01 -15.20 7.32
N ASP A 42 12.75 -14.32 6.35
CA ASP A 42 13.79 -13.75 5.51
C ASP A 42 14.71 -12.79 6.28
N SER A 43 15.89 -12.49 5.74
CA SER A 43 16.79 -11.53 6.37
C SER A 43 16.26 -10.10 6.21
N SER A 44 16.34 -9.31 7.28
CA SER A 44 16.11 -7.86 7.21
C SER A 44 17.42 -7.10 7.10
N THR A 45 17.44 -6.05 6.28
CA THR A 45 18.55 -5.08 6.22
C THR A 45 18.50 -4.06 7.35
N PHE A 46 17.44 -4.06 8.16
CA PHE A 46 17.27 -3.13 9.28
C PHE A 46 18.42 -3.27 10.29
N GLU A 47 19.08 -2.15 10.60
CA GLU A 47 20.18 -2.12 11.57
C GLU A 47 19.74 -1.54 12.90
N VAL A 48 19.14 -0.36 12.86
CA VAL A 48 18.80 0.40 14.07
C VAL A 48 17.68 1.38 13.81
N VAL A 49 16.98 1.73 14.88
CA VAL A 49 16.10 2.88 14.95
C VAL A 49 16.47 3.76 16.14
N ILE A 50 16.66 5.06 15.91
CA ILE A 50 17.09 6.03 16.92
C ILE A 50 15.95 7.01 17.18
N TYR A 51 15.54 7.14 18.44
CA TYR A 51 14.53 8.12 18.83
C TYR A 51 15.07 9.55 18.69
N SER A 52 14.34 10.37 17.93
CA SER A 52 14.70 11.75 17.59
C SER A 52 13.85 12.79 18.33
N GLY A 53 12.97 12.36 19.22
CA GLY A 53 12.09 13.22 20.02
C GLY A 53 10.68 13.34 19.46
N ILE A 54 9.98 14.40 19.87
CA ILE A 54 8.62 14.71 19.41
C ILE A 54 8.69 15.91 18.47
N GLY A 55 8.02 15.83 17.33
CA GLY A 55 7.99 16.93 16.37
C GLY A 55 6.68 17.04 15.61
N LYS A 56 6.38 18.27 15.16
CA LYS A 56 5.19 18.53 14.36
C LYS A 56 5.38 17.92 12.96
N ARG A 57 4.45 17.07 12.54
CA ARG A 57 4.41 16.44 11.20
C ARG A 57 3.01 16.57 10.61
N LYS A 58 2.95 16.67 9.28
CA LYS A 58 1.71 16.59 8.51
C LYS A 58 1.60 15.17 7.97
N MET A 59 0.66 14.38 8.49
CA MET A 59 0.49 12.97 8.19
C MET A 59 -0.91 12.75 7.62
N PHE A 60 -1.03 11.93 6.57
CA PHE A 60 -2.35 11.56 6.06
C PHE A 60 -2.97 10.50 6.98
N ASP A 61 -4.18 10.78 7.48
CA ASP A 61 -4.91 9.86 8.33
C ASP A 61 -6.16 9.37 7.59
N ARG A 62 -6.12 8.11 7.15
CA ARG A 62 -7.20 7.51 6.35
C ARG A 62 -8.50 7.29 7.15
N ARG A 63 -8.46 7.41 8.48
CA ARG A 63 -9.66 7.32 9.33
C ARG A 63 -10.55 8.54 9.16
N VAL A 64 -9.94 9.70 8.97
CA VAL A 64 -10.63 10.97 8.67
C VAL A 64 -10.56 11.35 7.19
N ASN A 65 -9.79 10.59 6.40
CA ASN A 65 -9.56 10.80 4.97
C ASN A 65 -9.02 12.21 4.66
N ASP A 66 -8.11 12.69 5.50
CA ASP A 66 -7.53 14.03 5.36
C ASP A 66 -6.12 14.08 5.97
N TRP A 67 -5.40 15.14 5.64
CA TRP A 67 -4.13 15.48 6.21
C TRP A 67 -4.30 16.09 7.60
N THR A 68 -3.68 15.47 8.59
CA THR A 68 -3.67 15.96 9.96
C THR A 68 -2.29 16.50 10.31
N THR A 69 -2.23 17.50 11.18
CA THR A 69 -0.95 18.02 11.69
C THR A 69 -0.86 17.73 13.18
N ILE A 70 0.07 16.86 13.55
CA ILE A 70 0.18 16.32 14.91
C ILE A 70 1.63 16.37 15.40
N TYR A 71 1.81 16.29 16.72
CA TYR A 71 3.13 16.11 17.33
C TYR A 71 3.42 14.61 17.45
N ALA A 72 4.11 14.06 16.46
CA ALA A 72 4.45 12.65 16.37
C ALA A 72 5.72 12.32 17.17
N TYR A 73 5.83 11.07 17.63
CA TYR A 73 7.11 10.50 18.05
C TYR A 73 7.92 10.19 16.80
N LEU A 74 9.16 10.67 16.76
CA LEU A 74 10.00 10.61 15.57
C LEU A 74 11.17 9.67 15.79
N PHE A 75 11.46 8.88 14.77
CA PHE A 75 12.50 7.88 14.80
C PHE A 75 13.25 7.85 13.48
N ASN A 76 14.57 7.78 13.53
CA ASN A 76 15.39 7.60 12.33
C ASN A 76 15.80 6.12 12.23
N ALA A 77 15.27 5.41 11.24
CA ALA A 77 15.67 4.05 10.91
C ALA A 77 16.84 4.06 9.92
N SER A 78 17.76 3.11 10.06
CA SER A 78 18.89 2.91 9.16
C SER A 78 19.02 1.45 8.76
N PHE A 79 19.48 1.23 7.53
CA PHE A 79 19.58 -0.07 6.90
C PHE A 79 21.01 -0.33 6.41
N ASN A 80 21.42 -1.59 6.33
CA ASN A 80 22.79 -2.00 5.98
C ASN A 80 23.18 -1.74 4.52
N ASP A 81 22.22 -1.34 3.69
CA ASP A 81 22.42 -0.87 2.32
C ASP A 81 22.56 0.66 2.23
N GLY A 82 22.64 1.34 3.37
CA GLY A 82 22.87 2.78 3.47
C GLY A 82 21.62 3.65 3.33
N LEU A 83 20.44 3.03 3.17
CA LEU A 83 19.18 3.75 3.18
C LEU A 83 18.82 4.22 4.59
N ILE A 84 18.05 5.30 4.66
CA ILE A 84 17.50 5.87 5.89
C ILE A 84 16.03 6.22 5.69
N CYS A 85 15.26 6.19 6.77
CA CYS A 85 13.84 6.53 6.76
C CYS A 85 13.42 7.18 8.08
N GLU A 86 12.63 8.26 8.04
CA GLU A 86 12.01 8.83 9.24
C GLU A 86 10.65 8.15 9.52
N ILE A 87 10.58 7.38 10.60
CA ILE A 87 9.35 6.78 11.08
C ILE A 87 8.65 7.77 12.02
N GLN A 88 7.40 8.09 11.70
CA GLN A 88 6.56 9.06 12.40
C GLN A 88 5.37 8.34 13.02
N VAL A 89 5.38 8.20 14.34
CA VAL A 89 4.33 7.49 15.09
C VAL A 89 3.39 8.47 15.74
N ASN A 90 2.09 8.29 15.50
CA ASN A 90 1.06 9.16 16.05
C ASN A 90 1.10 9.20 17.59
N PRO A 91 0.84 10.36 18.25
CA PRO A 91 0.84 10.44 19.72
C PRO A 91 -0.21 9.55 20.41
N GLU A 92 -1.20 9.01 19.69
CA GLU A 92 -2.20 8.07 20.23
C GLU A 92 -1.62 6.75 20.78
N PHE A 93 -0.34 6.47 20.52
CA PHE A 93 0.40 5.36 21.12
C PHE A 93 0.79 5.64 22.59
N GLY A 94 0.68 6.88 23.06
CA GLY A 94 0.69 7.23 24.48
C GLY A 94 2.08 7.46 25.09
N SER A 95 3.10 6.74 24.65
CA SER A 95 4.47 6.91 25.14
C SER A 95 5.53 6.74 24.04
N PRO A 96 6.74 7.31 24.22
CA PRO A 96 7.87 7.02 23.34
C PRO A 96 8.23 5.54 23.27
N ASP A 97 8.05 4.78 24.35
CA ASP A 97 8.37 3.35 24.42
C ASP A 97 7.39 2.51 23.59
N ASP A 98 6.08 2.80 23.69
CA ASP A 98 5.06 2.14 22.86
C ASP A 98 5.24 2.51 21.38
N ALA A 99 5.60 3.76 21.10
CA ALA A 99 5.90 4.20 19.74
C ALA A 99 7.18 3.56 19.18
N LEU A 100 8.20 3.36 20.01
CA LEU A 100 9.44 2.68 19.65
C LEU A 100 9.17 1.22 19.28
N ALA A 101 8.26 0.54 19.97
CA ALA A 101 7.90 -0.83 19.65
C ALA A 101 7.33 -0.95 18.22
N GLU A 102 6.46 -0.02 17.81
CA GLU A 102 5.96 0.03 16.43
C GLU A 102 7.06 0.40 15.42
N ALA A 103 7.92 1.36 15.76
CA ALA A 103 9.02 1.76 14.88
C ALA A 103 10.04 0.65 14.66
N LEU A 104 10.35 -0.15 15.70
CA LEU A 104 11.20 -1.34 15.60
C LEU A 104 10.55 -2.39 14.70
N LYS A 105 9.27 -2.72 14.97
CA LYS A 105 8.52 -3.72 14.20
C LYS A 105 8.53 -3.37 12.72
N TYR A 106 8.03 -2.20 12.34
CA TYR A 106 7.91 -1.87 10.92
C TYR A 106 9.25 -1.50 10.29
N GLY A 107 10.23 -1.02 11.05
CA GLY A 107 11.60 -0.89 10.56
C GLY A 107 12.16 -2.24 10.10
N GLU A 108 11.96 -3.28 10.91
CA GLU A 108 12.37 -4.65 10.56
C GLU A 108 11.62 -5.18 9.34
N GLU A 109 10.28 -5.07 9.31
CA GLU A 109 9.46 -5.55 8.18
C GLU A 109 9.81 -4.84 6.87
N ILE A 110 9.99 -3.52 6.91
CA ILE A 110 10.42 -2.75 5.74
C ILE A 110 11.81 -3.21 5.31
N GLY A 111 12.74 -3.46 6.23
CA GLY A 111 14.09 -3.93 5.92
C GLY A 111 14.14 -5.29 5.21
N ARG A 112 13.07 -6.10 5.25
CA ARG A 112 12.96 -7.35 4.47
C ARG A 112 12.76 -7.09 2.97
N LEU A 113 12.26 -5.91 2.61
CA LEU A 113 12.00 -5.55 1.23
C LEU A 113 13.32 -5.38 0.44
N PRO A 114 13.36 -5.81 -0.83
CA PRO A 114 14.44 -5.50 -1.74
C PRO A 114 14.75 -3.99 -1.77
N THR A 115 16.03 -3.62 -1.81
CA THR A 115 16.49 -2.22 -1.80
C THR A 115 15.78 -1.35 -2.84
N VAL A 116 15.48 -1.90 -4.04
CA VAL A 116 14.80 -1.17 -5.11
C VAL A 116 13.39 -0.70 -4.73
N LEU A 117 12.70 -1.40 -3.82
CA LEU A 117 11.38 -1.02 -3.34
C LEU A 117 11.45 0.00 -2.20
N ARG A 118 12.58 0.09 -1.51
CA ARG A 118 12.80 1.05 -0.41
C ARG A 118 13.45 2.35 -0.83
N LYS A 119 14.03 2.43 -2.03
CA LYS A 119 14.88 3.56 -2.45
C LYS A 119 14.22 4.95 -2.29
N ASP A 120 12.90 5.03 -2.46
CA ASP A 120 12.14 6.29 -2.38
C ASP A 120 11.25 6.35 -1.12
N VAL A 121 11.38 5.40 -0.20
CA VAL A 121 10.67 5.39 1.10
C VAL A 121 11.43 6.28 2.08
N GLU A 122 11.14 7.58 2.05
CA GLU A 122 11.78 8.57 2.93
C GLU A 122 11.13 8.63 4.31
N THR A 123 9.83 8.32 4.40
CA THR A 123 9.06 8.43 5.64
C THR A 123 8.08 7.26 5.84
N VAL A 124 7.65 7.03 7.08
CA VAL A 124 6.59 6.08 7.42
C VAL A 124 5.62 6.73 8.39
N TRP A 125 4.32 6.63 8.14
CA TRP A 125 3.26 7.11 9.04
C TRP A 125 2.58 5.95 9.74
N ILE A 126 2.63 5.94 11.07
CA ILE A 126 2.02 4.88 11.87
C ILE A 126 0.86 5.44 12.70
N HIS A 127 -0.33 4.93 12.42
CA HIS A 127 -1.58 5.24 13.10
C HIS A 127 -2.17 3.98 13.76
N LYS A 128 -2.98 4.13 14.80
CA LYS A 128 -3.90 3.07 15.23
C LYS A 128 -5.08 2.98 14.27
N GLY A 129 -5.77 1.85 14.27
CA GLY A 129 -7.03 1.66 13.52
C GLY A 129 -6.94 0.60 12.43
N ILE A 130 -8.02 0.43 11.69
CA ILE A 130 -8.23 -0.71 10.75
C ILE A 130 -8.39 -0.24 9.30
N LYS A 131 -7.70 0.84 8.92
CA LYS A 131 -7.72 1.30 7.53
C LYS A 131 -6.59 0.59 6.75
N PRO A 132 -6.77 0.31 5.45
CA PRO A 132 -5.73 -0.34 4.65
C PRO A 132 -4.42 0.43 4.68
N PHE A 133 -3.32 -0.24 4.35
CA PHE A 133 -2.03 0.41 4.15
C PHE A 133 -2.03 1.27 2.87
N GLY A 134 -1.03 2.13 2.71
CA GLY A 134 -0.87 2.94 1.50
C GLY A 134 0.58 3.25 1.19
N GLY A 135 0.87 3.40 -0.09
CA GLY A 135 2.15 3.85 -0.63
C GLY A 135 2.02 5.12 -1.46
N GLY A 136 3.17 5.74 -1.76
CA GLY A 136 3.27 7.00 -2.50
C GLY A 136 3.70 8.17 -1.61
N ASN A 137 3.92 9.35 -2.19
CA ASN A 137 4.43 10.54 -1.47
C ASN A 137 5.72 10.26 -0.68
N ASN A 138 6.59 9.40 -1.22
CA ASN A 138 7.80 8.94 -0.54
C ASN A 138 7.53 8.36 0.87
N ASN A 139 6.37 7.72 1.05
CA ASN A 139 5.84 7.32 2.34
C ASN A 139 5.18 5.94 2.30
N LEU A 140 5.26 5.23 3.44
CA LEU A 140 4.36 4.11 3.74
C LEU A 140 3.40 4.48 4.87
N LEU A 141 2.11 4.33 4.63
CA LEU A 141 1.04 4.57 5.58
C LEU A 141 0.58 3.26 6.21
N ILE A 142 0.66 3.17 7.53
CA ILE A 142 0.38 1.96 8.31
C ILE A 142 -0.72 2.28 9.32
N HIS A 143 -1.74 1.42 9.38
CA HIS A 143 -2.67 1.36 10.51
C HIS A 143 -2.52 0.03 11.26
N THR A 144 -2.15 0.09 12.54
CA THR A 144 -1.70 -1.11 13.27
C THR A 144 -2.79 -2.15 13.55
N GLY A 145 -4.06 -1.75 13.57
CA GLY A 145 -5.18 -2.69 13.64
C GLY A 145 -5.33 -3.49 12.35
N GLN A 146 -5.20 -2.83 11.19
CA GLN A 146 -5.19 -3.53 9.91
C GLN A 146 -3.94 -4.43 9.76
N ALA A 147 -2.80 -3.97 10.27
CA ALA A 147 -1.58 -4.78 10.29
C ALA A 147 -1.79 -6.11 11.02
N ALA A 148 -2.59 -6.13 12.09
CA ALA A 148 -2.91 -7.36 12.80
C ALA A 148 -3.71 -8.34 11.92
N ASP A 149 -4.66 -7.84 11.12
CA ASP A 149 -5.40 -8.66 10.16
C ASP A 149 -4.47 -9.21 9.07
N TYR A 150 -3.60 -8.38 8.50
CA TYR A 150 -2.61 -8.81 7.50
C TYR A 150 -1.63 -9.85 8.03
N ILE A 151 -1.20 -9.73 9.29
CA ILE A 151 -0.35 -10.74 9.95
C ILE A 151 -1.12 -12.06 10.09
N ASN A 152 -2.37 -12.01 10.55
CA ASN A 152 -3.20 -13.21 10.72
C ASN A 152 -3.48 -13.91 9.39
N GLU A 153 -3.59 -13.14 8.31
CA GLU A 153 -3.79 -13.64 6.95
C GLU A 153 -2.49 -14.07 6.27
N GLY A 154 -1.31 -13.74 6.84
CA GLY A 154 0.01 -14.03 6.27
C GLY A 154 0.33 -13.21 5.03
N ILE A 155 -0.14 -11.96 4.95
CA ILE A 155 0.01 -11.07 3.78
C ILE A 155 0.64 -9.72 4.12
N LEU A 156 1.20 -9.55 5.32
CA LEU A 156 1.79 -8.28 5.73
C LEU A 156 2.94 -7.88 4.79
N GLU A 157 3.84 -8.82 4.51
CA GLU A 157 5.01 -8.64 3.67
C GLU A 157 4.62 -8.39 2.20
N GLU A 158 3.65 -9.15 1.67
CA GLU A 158 3.10 -8.92 0.33
C GLU A 158 2.45 -7.53 0.21
N THR A 159 1.74 -7.09 1.25
CA THR A 159 1.18 -5.74 1.31
C THR A 159 2.28 -4.68 1.26
N PHE A 160 3.37 -4.87 2.01
CA PHE A 160 4.50 -3.94 1.95
C PHE A 160 5.18 -3.92 0.58
N VAL A 161 5.32 -5.06 -0.10
CA VAL A 161 5.81 -5.10 -1.49
C VAL A 161 4.94 -4.23 -2.39
N HIS A 162 3.61 -4.36 -2.28
CA HIS A 162 2.65 -3.59 -3.06
C HIS A 162 2.76 -2.08 -2.82
N GLU A 163 2.71 -1.65 -1.56
CA GLU A 163 2.76 -0.21 -1.23
C GLU A 163 4.15 0.40 -1.50
N ALA A 164 5.22 -0.37 -1.32
CA ALA A 164 6.57 0.08 -1.65
C ALA A 164 6.79 0.19 -3.17
N ALA A 165 6.12 -0.65 -3.97
CA ALA A 165 6.09 -0.48 -5.43
C ALA A 165 5.40 0.83 -5.83
N HIS A 166 4.25 1.16 -5.23
CA HIS A 166 3.62 2.47 -5.43
C HIS A 166 4.54 3.63 -5.05
N THR A 167 5.36 3.45 -4.01
CA THR A 167 6.26 4.49 -3.51
C THR A 167 7.50 4.68 -4.39
N SER A 168 8.13 3.59 -4.82
CA SER A 168 9.46 3.62 -5.45
C SER A 168 9.48 3.33 -6.96
N LEU A 169 8.40 2.77 -7.51
CA LEU A 169 8.38 2.34 -8.92
C LEU A 169 7.38 3.13 -9.77
N ASP A 170 6.20 3.49 -9.26
CA ASP A 170 5.15 4.13 -10.07
C ASP A 170 5.62 5.37 -10.82
N SER A 171 6.32 6.28 -10.15
CA SER A 171 6.79 7.53 -10.78
C SER A 171 7.67 7.31 -12.02
N SER A 172 8.36 6.17 -12.09
CA SER A 172 9.27 5.80 -13.19
C SER A 172 8.65 4.84 -14.20
N HIS A 173 7.55 4.16 -13.87
CA HIS A 173 6.98 3.08 -14.69
C HIS A 173 5.47 3.23 -14.98
N ALA A 174 4.77 4.20 -14.41
CA ALA A 174 3.32 4.38 -14.61
C ALA A 174 2.92 4.64 -16.09
N TYR A 175 3.87 4.97 -16.96
CA TYR A 175 3.67 5.21 -18.38
C TYR A 175 4.54 4.33 -19.30
N SER A 176 5.15 3.25 -18.76
CA SER A 176 6.00 2.35 -19.55
C SER A 176 5.22 1.40 -20.44
#